data_AF-A0A954A5L5-F1
#
_entry.id   AF-A0A954A5L5-F1
#
_cell.length_a   1.000
_cell.length_b   1.000
_cell.length_c   1.000
_cell.angle_alpha   90.00
_cell.angle_beta   90.00
_cell.angle_gamma   90.00
#
_symmetry.space_group_name_H-M   'P 1'
#
loop_
_entity.id
_entity.type
_entity.pdbx_description
1 polymer ?
#
loop_
_entity_poly.entity_id
_entity_poly.type
_entity_poly.pdbx_seq_one_letter_code
_entity_poly.pdbx_strand_id
1 'polypeptide(L)'
;TAVAWLGRVLRSSLSWRERLDLVFYLTGNLNYLLLWVLVLAVPPAVLLRIGSAGRWLWADVPFFGFATLSVALFYGRALSSRRSPMRTYLWTIPHLMALGLGMTVHNTRAVLRGAFGRSRVFERTPKRGSTDGRRRRIGLVGWAEAGMTAYVLAAIAATLRGGQPLSLPLLALFAYGYAMVFRWSIAGIPSPGGHFWRRTLAPGESVP
;
A
#
# COMPACT_ATOMS: atom_id res chain seq x y z
N THR A 1 -14.75 2.43 17.98
CA THR A 1 -13.99 2.68 16.73
C THR A 1 -12.71 3.44 17.05
N ALA A 2 -11.71 3.43 16.17
CA ALA A 2 -10.41 4.10 16.41
C ALA A 2 -10.58 5.60 16.72
N VAL A 3 -11.54 6.27 16.07
CA VAL A 3 -11.90 7.67 16.32
C VAL A 3 -12.40 7.91 17.75
N ALA A 4 -13.21 7.00 18.29
CA ALA A 4 -13.71 7.10 19.65
C ALA A 4 -12.59 6.95 20.70
N TRP A 5 -11.63 6.05 20.44
CA TRP A 5 -10.44 5.89 21.28
C TRP A 5 -9.49 7.08 21.17
N LEU A 6 -9.32 7.64 19.98
CA LEU A 6 -8.53 8.86 19.77
C LEU A 6 -9.09 10.02 20.61
N GLY A 7 -10.42 10.20 20.62
CA GLY A 7 -11.08 11.20 21.46
C GLY A 7 -10.84 11.01 22.97
N ARG A 8 -10.75 9.75 23.44
CA ARG A 8 -10.42 9.44 24.84
C ARG A 8 -8.95 9.71 25.16
N VAL A 9 -8.02 9.34 24.26
CA VAL A 9 -6.58 9.59 24.41
C VAL A 9 -6.29 11.09 24.50
N LEU A 10 -6.94 11.90 23.65
CA LEU A 10 -6.77 13.36 23.66
C LEU A 10 -7.35 14.04 24.91
N ARG A 11 -8.28 13.40 25.63
CA ARG A 11 -8.86 13.90 26.87
C ARG A 11 -8.24 13.29 28.13
N SER A 12 -7.34 12.32 27.99
CA SER A 12 -6.72 11.62 29.11
C SER A 12 -5.62 12.45 29.78
N SER A 13 -5.34 12.22 31.06
CA SER A 13 -4.27 12.88 31.82
C SER A 13 -2.86 12.31 31.55
N LEU A 14 -2.64 11.70 30.38
CA LEU A 14 -1.34 11.13 30.00
C LEU A 14 -0.29 12.22 29.76
N SER A 15 0.99 11.85 29.92
CA SER A 15 2.08 12.74 29.53
C SER A 15 2.05 13.02 28.03
N TRP A 16 2.62 14.16 27.62
CA TRP A 16 2.69 14.57 26.21
C TRP A 16 3.27 13.48 25.28
N ARG A 17 4.32 12.78 25.72
CA ARG A 17 5.01 11.76 24.92
C ARG A 17 4.14 10.52 24.71
N GLU A 18 3.55 10.01 25.79
CA GLU A 18 2.65 8.85 25.73
C GLU A 18 1.40 9.15 24.90
N ARG A 19 0.88 10.38 25.02
CA ARG A 19 -0.25 10.83 24.19
C ARG A 19 0.13 10.83 22.70
N LEU A 20 1.30 11.34 22.33
CA LEU A 20 1.77 11.31 20.96
C LEU A 20 1.92 9.89 20.43
N ASP A 21 2.55 9.00 21.20
CA ASP A 21 2.76 7.62 20.77
C ASP A 21 1.44 6.90 20.48
N LEU A 22 0.44 7.10 21.34
CA LEU A 22 -0.90 6.55 21.14
C LEU A 22 -1.63 7.19 19.96
N VAL A 23 -1.47 8.50 19.74
CA VAL A 23 -2.05 9.17 18.56
C VAL A 23 -1.45 8.58 17.30
N PHE A 24 -0.12 8.53 17.18
CA PHE A 24 0.56 7.95 16.01
C PHE A 24 0.18 6.49 15.79
N TYR A 25 0.10 5.70 16.87
CA TYR A 25 -0.34 4.31 16.81
C TYR A 25 -1.77 4.17 16.26
N LEU A 26 -2.71 4.97 16.77
CA LEU A 26 -4.11 4.93 16.34
C LEU A 26 -4.31 5.50 14.93
N THR A 27 -3.53 6.50 14.52
CA THR A 27 -3.61 7.13 13.20
C THR A 27 -2.74 6.46 12.15
N GLY A 28 -1.89 5.48 12.51
CA GLY A 28 -0.92 4.88 11.59
C GLY A 28 -1.54 4.29 10.31
N ASN A 29 -2.79 3.83 10.38
CA ASN A 29 -3.51 3.31 9.21
C ASN A 29 -3.97 4.40 8.23
N LEU A 30 -4.02 5.68 8.62
CA LEU A 30 -4.36 6.79 7.72
C LEU A 30 -3.36 6.92 6.57
N ASN A 31 -2.12 6.47 6.76
CA ASN A 31 -1.10 6.45 5.71
C ASN A 31 -1.59 5.73 4.43
N TYR A 32 -2.37 4.66 4.55
CA TYR A 32 -2.89 3.96 3.36
C TYR A 32 -3.88 4.79 2.55
N LEU A 33 -4.71 5.61 3.21
CA LEU A 33 -5.61 6.55 2.56
C LEU A 33 -4.81 7.66 1.84
N LEU A 34 -3.79 8.21 2.52
CA LEU A 34 -2.93 9.24 1.94
C LEU A 34 -2.15 8.71 0.72
N LEU A 35 -1.63 7.48 0.80
CA LEU A 35 -0.97 6.81 -0.32
C LEU A 35 -1.93 6.56 -1.48
N TRP A 36 -3.17 6.17 -1.22
CA TRP A 36 -4.17 5.98 -2.28
C TRP A 36 -4.46 7.31 -3.01
N VAL A 37 -4.63 8.40 -2.26
CA VAL A 37 -4.79 9.75 -2.83
C VAL A 37 -3.54 10.18 -3.61
N LEU A 38 -2.34 9.89 -3.10
CA LEU A 38 -1.09 10.16 -3.79
C LEU A 38 -1.02 9.44 -5.14
N VAL A 39 -1.37 8.15 -5.18
CA VAL A 39 -1.41 7.39 -6.45
C VAL A 39 -2.41 8.00 -7.42
N LEU A 40 -3.56 8.50 -6.95
CA LEU A 40 -4.52 9.21 -7.81
C LEU A 40 -3.97 10.55 -8.33
N ALA A 41 -3.14 11.24 -7.53
CA ALA A 41 -2.59 12.55 -7.89
C ALA A 41 -1.37 12.47 -8.82
N VAL A 42 -0.58 11.39 -8.76
CA VAL A 42 0.67 11.27 -9.52
C VAL A 42 0.44 11.23 -11.05
N PRO A 43 -0.44 10.38 -11.62
CA PRO A 43 -0.72 10.37 -13.05
C PRO A 43 -1.07 11.73 -13.65
N PRO A 44 -2.05 12.50 -13.14
CA PRO A 44 -2.39 13.80 -13.72
C PRO A 44 -1.24 14.80 -13.55
N ALA A 45 -0.52 14.77 -12.42
CA ALA A 45 0.65 15.61 -12.23
C ALA A 45 1.74 15.34 -13.27
N VAL A 46 1.95 14.07 -13.64
CA VAL A 46 2.90 13.70 -14.69
C VAL A 46 2.38 14.11 -16.08
N LEU A 47 1.10 13.89 -16.38
CA LEU A 47 0.50 14.26 -17.66
C LEU A 47 0.56 15.77 -17.93
N LEU A 48 0.28 16.60 -16.91
CA LEU A 48 0.35 18.06 -17.02
C LEU A 48 1.76 18.57 -17.31
N ARG A 49 2.78 17.76 -17.04
CA ARG A 49 4.18 18.13 -17.23
C ARG A 49 4.74 17.66 -18.57
N ILE A 50 3.96 16.92 -19.37
CA ILE A 50 4.32 16.53 -20.74
C ILE A 50 4.70 17.79 -21.55
N GLY A 51 5.91 17.80 -22.12
CA GLY A 51 6.48 18.96 -22.83
C GLY A 51 7.31 19.95 -21.98
N SER A 52 7.26 19.87 -20.64
CA SER A 52 8.05 20.75 -19.74
C SER A 52 9.05 20.00 -18.85
N ALA A 53 9.30 18.71 -19.12
CA ALA A 53 10.16 17.83 -18.31
C ALA A 53 11.50 18.48 -17.96
N GLY A 54 12.21 19.04 -18.94
CA GLY A 54 13.55 19.59 -18.75
C GLY A 54 13.66 20.67 -17.67
N ARG A 55 12.60 21.46 -17.45
CA ARG A 55 12.60 22.58 -16.48
C ARG A 55 12.57 22.10 -15.03
N TRP A 56 12.03 20.90 -14.78
CA TRP A 56 11.75 20.44 -13.43
C TRP A 56 12.51 19.18 -13.01
N LEU A 57 13.36 18.64 -13.88
CA LEU A 57 14.20 17.46 -13.60
C LEU A 57 14.98 17.60 -12.28
N TRP A 58 15.53 18.78 -12.00
CA TRP A 58 16.30 19.05 -10.78
C TRP A 58 15.48 18.97 -9.50
N ALA A 59 14.16 19.19 -9.56
CA ALA A 59 13.26 19.02 -8.44
C ALA A 59 12.76 17.56 -8.33
N ASP A 60 12.53 16.91 -9.47
CA ASP A 60 12.00 15.54 -9.51
C ASP A 60 12.99 14.50 -9.01
N VAL A 61 14.26 14.60 -9.43
CA VAL A 61 15.32 13.66 -9.02
C VAL A 61 15.47 13.54 -7.50
N PRO A 62 15.63 14.62 -6.72
CA PRO A 62 15.71 14.50 -5.27
C PRO A 62 14.38 14.05 -4.66
N PHE A 63 13.23 14.48 -5.16
CA PHE A 63 11.94 14.06 -4.62
C PHE A 63 11.73 12.54 -4.79
N PHE A 64 12.00 12.03 -5.98
CA PHE A 64 11.99 10.59 -6.28
C PHE A 64 13.07 9.83 -5.52
N GLY A 65 14.27 10.39 -5.46
CA GLY A 65 15.41 9.83 -4.76
C GLY A 65 15.12 9.65 -3.29
N PHE A 66 14.66 10.69 -2.60
CA PHE A 66 14.32 10.63 -1.18
C PHE A 66 13.13 9.71 -0.89
N ALA A 67 12.08 9.74 -1.72
CA ALA A 67 10.93 8.84 -1.55
C ALA A 67 11.35 7.37 -1.69
N THR A 68 12.12 7.05 -2.73
CA THR A 68 12.59 5.68 -2.99
C THR A 68 13.59 5.24 -1.94
N LEU A 69 14.54 6.10 -1.58
CA LEU A 69 15.58 5.83 -0.58
C LEU A 69 14.97 5.61 0.81
N SER A 70 14.00 6.43 1.21
CA SER A 70 13.31 6.28 2.51
C SER A 70 12.67 4.90 2.63
N VAL A 71 11.92 4.49 1.61
CA VAL A 71 11.26 3.18 1.60
C VAL A 71 12.27 2.03 1.47
N ALA A 72 13.31 2.19 0.67
CA ALA A 72 14.38 1.21 0.54
C ALA A 72 15.16 1.01 1.86
N LEU A 73 15.45 2.09 2.60
CA LEU A 73 16.11 2.01 3.90
C LEU A 73 15.21 1.36 4.96
N PHE A 74 13.91 1.70 4.97
CA PHE A 74 12.95 1.07 5.88
C PHE A 74 12.86 -0.44 5.67
N TYR A 75 12.59 -0.88 4.44
CA TYR A 75 12.53 -2.32 4.14
C TYR A 75 13.89 -2.98 4.22
N GLY A 76 14.97 -2.30 3.84
CA GLY A 76 16.34 -2.79 3.97
C GLY A 76 16.68 -3.11 5.42
N ARG A 77 16.37 -2.21 6.37
CA ARG A 77 16.53 -2.48 7.80
C ARG A 77 15.62 -3.61 8.29
N ALA A 78 14.35 -3.63 7.85
CA ALA A 78 13.42 -4.69 8.23
C ALA A 78 13.92 -6.08 7.79
N LEU A 79 14.47 -6.20 6.58
CA LEU A 79 15.01 -7.46 6.06
C LEU A 79 16.42 -7.76 6.57
N SER A 80 17.21 -6.76 6.99
CA SER A 80 18.58 -6.96 7.49
C SER A 80 18.63 -7.88 8.72
N SER A 81 17.52 -7.98 9.45
CA SER A 81 17.34 -8.94 10.55
C SER A 81 17.35 -10.41 10.10
N ARG A 82 17.10 -10.69 8.81
CA ARG A 82 16.90 -12.04 8.25
C ARG A 82 18.12 -12.66 7.57
N ARG A 83 19.32 -12.05 7.67
CA ARG A 83 20.58 -12.54 7.05
C ARG A 83 20.44 -13.11 5.62
N SER A 84 19.59 -12.50 4.79
CA SER A 84 19.37 -12.95 3.42
C SER A 84 20.53 -12.52 2.49
N PRO A 85 20.71 -13.11 1.30
CA PRO A 85 21.69 -12.65 0.32
C PRO A 85 21.24 -11.35 -0.38
N MET A 86 22.18 -10.49 -0.79
CA MET A 86 21.93 -9.16 -1.41
C MET A 86 20.91 -9.22 -2.57
N ARG A 87 21.02 -10.24 -3.42
CA ARG A 87 20.11 -10.47 -4.55
C ARG A 87 18.64 -10.60 -4.11
N THR A 88 18.39 -11.22 -2.96
CA THR A 88 17.02 -11.34 -2.43
C THR A 88 16.47 -9.98 -2.05
N TYR A 89 17.26 -9.08 -1.46
CA TYR A 89 16.80 -7.73 -1.11
C TYR A 89 16.44 -6.90 -2.35
N LEU A 90 17.28 -6.96 -3.39
CA LEU A 90 17.07 -6.18 -4.63
C LEU A 90 15.72 -6.49 -5.29
N TRP A 91 15.26 -7.74 -5.22
CA TRP A 91 13.96 -8.13 -5.76
C TRP A 91 12.82 -7.97 -4.75
N THR A 92 13.10 -8.20 -3.46
CA THR A 92 12.06 -8.17 -2.43
C THR A 92 11.61 -6.75 -2.12
N ILE A 93 12.50 -5.76 -2.11
CA ILE A 93 12.15 -4.37 -1.79
C ILE A 93 11.13 -3.80 -2.79
N PRO A 94 11.38 -3.79 -4.12
CA PRO A 94 10.38 -3.30 -5.08
C PRO A 94 9.07 -4.10 -5.02
N HIS A 95 9.14 -5.40 -4.76
CA HIS A 95 7.95 -6.23 -4.63
C HIS A 95 7.10 -5.86 -3.41
N LEU A 96 7.74 -5.62 -2.26
CA LEU A 96 7.07 -5.17 -1.04
C LEU A 96 6.50 -3.75 -1.20
N MET A 97 7.22 -2.86 -1.89
CA MET A 97 6.72 -1.53 -2.22
C MET A 97 5.45 -1.61 -3.06
N ALA A 98 5.50 -2.37 -4.15
CA ALA A 98 4.37 -2.58 -5.04
C ALA A 98 3.17 -3.21 -4.31
N LEU A 99 3.42 -4.23 -3.47
CA LEU A 99 2.37 -4.86 -2.66
C LEU A 99 1.73 -3.87 -1.69
N GLY A 100 2.54 -3.06 -1.00
CA GLY A 100 2.04 -2.01 -0.11
C GLY A 100 1.13 -1.01 -0.83
N LEU A 101 1.50 -0.62 -2.05
CA LEU A 101 0.72 0.27 -2.91
C LEU A 101 -0.58 -0.38 -3.40
N GLY A 102 -0.53 -1.63 -3.87
CA GLY A 102 -1.72 -2.35 -4.33
C GLY A 102 -2.76 -2.58 -3.23
N MET A 103 -2.30 -2.76 -1.99
CA MET A 103 -3.17 -2.95 -0.82
C MET A 103 -3.86 -1.67 -0.34
N THR A 104 -3.50 -0.49 -0.87
CA THR A 104 -4.05 0.80 -0.42
C THR A 104 -5.56 0.90 -0.60
N VAL A 105 -6.16 0.33 -1.65
CA VAL A 105 -7.62 0.36 -1.85
C VAL A 105 -8.35 -0.41 -0.75
N HIS A 106 -7.88 -1.61 -0.42
CA HIS A 106 -8.42 -2.45 0.66
C HIS A 106 -8.32 -1.72 2.02
N ASN A 107 -7.12 -1.21 2.32
CA ASN A 107 -6.85 -0.55 3.59
C ASN A 107 -7.60 0.78 3.71
N THR A 108 -7.68 1.56 2.64
CA THR A 108 -8.45 2.82 2.59
C THR A 108 -9.91 2.58 2.89
N ARG A 109 -10.53 1.54 2.30
CA ARG A 109 -11.91 1.17 2.60
C ARG A 109 -12.08 0.80 4.08
N ALA A 110 -11.13 0.09 4.67
CA ALA A 110 -11.17 -0.25 6.09
C ALA A 110 -11.05 1.00 6.98
N VAL A 111 -10.15 1.93 6.64
CA VAL A 111 -9.97 3.22 7.32
C VAL A 111 -11.26 4.05 7.25
N LEU A 112 -11.84 4.24 6.06
CA LEU A 112 -13.07 5.00 5.88
C LEU A 112 -14.25 4.37 6.65
N ARG A 113 -14.33 3.04 6.67
CA ARG A 113 -15.31 2.32 7.50
C ARG A 113 -15.07 2.50 8.99
N GLY A 114 -13.81 2.50 9.44
CA GLY A 114 -13.46 2.73 10.84
C GLY A 114 -13.68 4.17 11.29
N ALA A 115 -13.57 5.13 10.37
CA ALA A 115 -13.76 6.56 10.62
C ALA A 115 -15.22 6.98 10.60
N PHE A 116 -15.98 6.59 9.55
CA PHE A 116 -17.35 7.04 9.30
C PHE A 116 -18.42 5.97 9.52
N GLY A 117 -18.04 4.71 9.64
CA GLY A 117 -18.97 3.60 9.81
C GLY A 117 -19.47 3.44 11.25
N ARG A 118 -20.71 2.97 11.40
CA ARG A 118 -21.21 2.45 12.67
C ARG A 118 -20.36 1.25 13.10
N SER A 119 -20.05 1.17 14.39
CA SER A 119 -19.35 0.04 15.01
C SER A 119 -20.07 -1.27 14.69
N ARG A 120 -19.66 -1.98 13.63
CA ARG A 120 -20.08 -3.36 13.41
C ARG A 120 -19.34 -4.23 14.41
N VAL A 121 -20.04 -5.17 15.02
CA VAL A 121 -19.44 -6.26 15.80
C VAL A 121 -18.33 -6.86 14.95
N PHE A 122 -17.14 -7.04 15.54
CA PHE A 122 -16.03 -7.73 14.88
C PHE A 122 -16.50 -9.16 14.63
N GLU A 123 -17.14 -9.40 13.48
CA GLU A 123 -17.44 -10.74 13.00
C GLU A 123 -16.09 -11.43 12.86
N ARG A 124 -15.84 -12.36 13.79
CA ARG A 124 -14.59 -13.12 13.83
C ARG A 124 -14.38 -13.67 12.43
N THR A 125 -13.26 -13.30 11.81
CA THR A 125 -12.88 -13.85 10.51
C THR A 125 -12.93 -15.37 10.63
N PRO A 126 -13.68 -16.08 9.75
CA PRO A 126 -13.80 -17.52 9.86
C PRO A 126 -12.39 -18.13 9.79
N LYS A 127 -11.99 -18.84 10.85
CA LYS A 127 -10.63 -19.43 10.99
C LYS A 127 -10.30 -20.43 9.89
N ARG A 128 -11.32 -20.94 9.19
CA ARG A 128 -11.20 -21.73 7.96
C ARG A 128 -11.55 -20.81 6.81
N GLY A 129 -10.60 -20.56 5.90
CA GLY A 129 -10.94 -20.07 4.58
C GLY A 129 -11.95 -21.05 4.00
N SER A 130 -13.15 -20.59 3.64
CA SER A 130 -14.15 -21.48 3.06
C SER A 130 -13.54 -22.14 1.83
N THR A 131 -13.24 -23.43 1.93
CA THR A 131 -12.86 -24.33 0.83
C THR A 131 -14.05 -24.66 -0.06
N ASP A 132 -15.14 -23.90 0.06
CA ASP A 132 -16.25 -23.95 -0.87
C ASP A 132 -15.73 -23.36 -2.17
N GLY A 133 -15.53 -24.20 -3.20
CA GLY A 133 -15.00 -23.86 -4.53
C GLY A 133 -15.84 -22.86 -5.33
N ARG A 134 -16.68 -22.09 -4.66
CA ARG A 134 -17.50 -21.02 -5.21
C ARG A 134 -16.57 -19.85 -5.53
N ARG A 135 -16.31 -19.63 -6.82
CA ARG A 135 -15.64 -18.42 -7.32
C ARG A 135 -16.20 -17.19 -6.61
N ARG A 136 -15.40 -16.59 -5.74
CA ARG A 136 -15.77 -15.36 -5.03
C ARG A 136 -16.03 -14.30 -6.09
N ARG A 137 -17.24 -13.74 -6.14
CA ARG A 137 -17.54 -12.64 -7.07
C ARG A 137 -16.62 -11.46 -6.76
N ILE A 138 -16.05 -10.87 -7.81
CA ILE A 138 -15.22 -9.67 -7.69
C ILE A 138 -16.11 -8.56 -7.12
N GLY A 139 -15.87 -8.19 -5.86
CA GLY A 139 -16.59 -7.10 -5.22
C GLY A 139 -16.14 -5.73 -5.73
N LEU A 140 -16.81 -4.66 -5.28
CA LEU A 140 -16.47 -3.27 -5.62
C LEU A 140 -14.98 -2.92 -5.44
N VAL A 141 -14.32 -3.54 -4.45
CA VAL A 141 -12.88 -3.34 -4.22
C VAL A 141 -12.04 -3.91 -5.35
N GLY A 142 -12.36 -5.10 -5.85
CA GLY A 142 -11.62 -5.69 -6.98
C GLY A 142 -11.82 -4.91 -8.27
N TRP A 143 -13.00 -4.33 -8.49
CA TRP A 143 -13.23 -3.40 -9.60
C TRP A 143 -12.45 -2.09 -9.45
N ALA A 144 -12.36 -1.56 -8.23
CA ALA A 144 -11.51 -0.39 -7.96
C ALA A 144 -10.02 -0.72 -8.24
N GLU A 145 -9.53 -1.90 -7.86
CA GLU A 145 -8.16 -2.34 -8.17
C GLU A 145 -7.90 -2.47 -9.67
N ALA A 146 -8.87 -3.03 -10.41
CA ALA A 146 -8.83 -3.09 -11.87
C ALA A 146 -8.78 -1.68 -12.48
N GLY A 147 -9.64 -0.78 -12.01
CA GLY A 147 -9.69 0.61 -12.43
C GLY A 147 -8.39 1.36 -12.17
N MET A 148 -7.80 1.21 -10.98
CA MET A 148 -6.49 1.79 -10.64
C MET A 148 -5.38 1.24 -11.54
N THR A 149 -5.41 -0.06 -11.85
CA THR A 149 -4.46 -0.68 -12.78
C THR A 149 -4.56 -0.05 -14.17
N ALA A 150 -5.77 0.01 -14.72
CA ALA A 150 -6.02 0.60 -16.04
C ALA A 150 -5.65 2.10 -16.08
N TYR A 151 -5.96 2.83 -15.00
CA TYR A 151 -5.66 4.24 -14.84
C TYR A 151 -4.15 4.52 -14.91
N VAL A 152 -3.35 3.77 -14.15
CA VAL A 152 -1.89 3.93 -14.16
C VAL A 152 -1.28 3.45 -15.50
N LEU A 153 -1.81 2.38 -16.10
CA LEU A 153 -1.37 1.93 -17.42
C LEU A 153 -1.63 2.98 -18.52
N ALA A 154 -2.77 3.67 -18.46
CA ALA A 154 -3.06 4.79 -19.37
C ALA A 154 -2.03 5.93 -19.20
N ALA A 155 -1.65 6.23 -17.97
CA ALA A 155 -0.61 7.21 -17.67
C ALA A 155 0.76 6.80 -18.24
N ILE A 156 1.15 5.52 -18.09
CA ILE A 156 2.37 4.97 -18.69
C ILE A 156 2.35 5.11 -20.22
N ALA A 157 1.23 4.77 -20.85
CA ALA A 157 1.10 4.90 -22.30
C ALA A 157 1.25 6.36 -22.76
N ALA A 158 0.68 7.29 -22.01
CA ALA A 158 0.78 8.72 -22.30
C ALA A 158 2.19 9.27 -22.06
N THR A 159 2.90 8.85 -21.00
CA THR A 159 4.27 9.32 -20.73
C THR A 159 5.29 8.78 -21.73
N LEU A 160 5.10 7.54 -22.20
CA LEU A 160 5.89 6.97 -23.29
C LEU A 160 5.74 7.79 -24.58
N ARG A 161 4.50 8.18 -24.92
CA ARG A 161 4.23 9.04 -26.08
C ARG A 161 4.77 10.47 -25.89
N GLY A 162 4.72 10.98 -24.66
CA GLY A 162 5.19 12.32 -24.30
C GLY A 162 6.71 12.44 -24.09
N GLY A 163 7.47 11.35 -24.27
CA GLY A 163 8.93 11.37 -24.13
C GLY A 163 9.43 11.65 -22.71
N GLN A 164 8.68 11.24 -21.67
CA GLN A 164 9.04 11.48 -20.26
C GLN A 164 9.33 10.18 -19.51
N PRO A 165 10.52 9.58 -19.70
CA PRO A 165 10.83 8.29 -19.12
C PRO A 165 11.09 8.34 -17.62
N LEU A 166 11.42 9.51 -17.05
CA LEU A 166 11.83 9.62 -15.64
C LEU A 166 10.76 9.12 -14.66
N SER A 167 9.48 9.31 -14.98
CA SER A 167 8.37 8.87 -14.12
C SER A 167 7.98 7.40 -14.32
N LEU A 168 8.50 6.73 -15.35
CA LEU A 168 8.15 5.34 -15.67
C LEU A 168 8.45 4.35 -14.55
N PRO A 169 9.60 4.39 -13.84
CA PRO A 169 9.88 3.42 -12.79
C PRO A 169 8.82 3.44 -11.68
N LEU A 170 8.36 4.63 -11.28
CA LEU A 170 7.31 4.77 -10.27
C LEU A 170 5.95 4.32 -10.80
N LEU A 171 5.56 4.76 -12.00
CA LEU A 171 4.30 4.35 -12.59
C LEU A 171 4.25 2.83 -12.82
N ALA A 172 5.36 2.23 -13.24
CA ALA A 172 5.49 0.77 -13.38
C ALA A 172 5.35 0.07 -12.03
N LEU A 173 5.93 0.61 -10.96
CA LEU A 173 5.76 0.09 -9.60
C LEU A 173 4.30 0.13 -9.15
N PHE A 174 3.59 1.22 -9.45
CA PHE A 174 2.17 1.38 -9.15
C PHE A 174 1.33 0.37 -9.93
N ALA A 175 1.53 0.28 -11.25
CA ALA A 175 0.84 -0.66 -12.12
C ALA A 175 1.07 -2.11 -11.67
N TYR A 176 2.32 -2.48 -11.37
CA TYR A 176 2.68 -3.80 -10.88
C TYR A 176 1.96 -4.14 -9.56
N GLY A 177 1.91 -3.18 -8.62
CA GLY A 177 1.23 -3.34 -7.34
C GLY A 177 -0.27 -3.61 -7.49
N TYR A 178 -0.99 -2.74 -8.20
CA TYR A 178 -2.44 -2.90 -8.40
C TYR A 178 -2.78 -4.14 -9.22
N ALA A 179 -2.01 -4.44 -10.28
CA ALA A 179 -2.23 -5.63 -11.09
C ALA A 179 -2.04 -6.92 -10.27
N MET A 180 -1.04 -6.95 -9.38
CA MET A 180 -0.80 -8.10 -8.50
C MET A 180 -1.97 -8.36 -7.56
N VAL A 181 -2.47 -7.31 -6.89
CA VAL A 181 -3.58 -7.45 -5.94
C VAL A 181 -4.88 -7.76 -6.68
N PHE A 182 -5.14 -7.12 -7.82
CA PHE A 182 -6.27 -7.44 -8.67
C PHE A 182 -6.26 -8.92 -9.11
N ARG A 183 -5.10 -9.45 -9.50
CA ARG A 183 -4.93 -10.87 -9.83
C ARG A 183 -5.28 -11.78 -8.65
N TRP A 184 -4.91 -11.41 -7.42
CA TRP A 184 -5.30 -12.15 -6.21
C TRP A 184 -6.81 -12.08 -5.95
N SER A 185 -7.42 -10.92 -6.21
CA SER A 185 -8.86 -10.70 -6.16
C SER A 185 -9.61 -11.66 -7.10
N ILE A 186 -9.13 -11.80 -8.34
CA ILE A 186 -9.67 -12.76 -9.33
C ILE A 186 -9.44 -14.22 -8.90
N ALA A 187 -8.25 -14.53 -8.42
CA ALA A 187 -7.87 -15.88 -7.99
C ALA A 187 -8.61 -16.32 -6.71
N GLY A 188 -9.38 -15.43 -6.07
CA GLY A 188 -10.06 -15.71 -4.81
C GLY A 188 -9.09 -15.94 -3.65
N ILE A 189 -7.81 -15.60 -3.82
CA ILE A 189 -6.80 -15.72 -2.77
C ILE A 189 -7.09 -14.62 -1.75
N PRO A 190 -7.33 -14.94 -0.46
CA PRO A 190 -7.47 -13.92 0.55
C PRO A 190 -6.24 -13.01 0.51
N SER A 191 -6.46 -11.69 0.46
CA SER A 191 -5.40 -10.68 0.60
C SER A 191 -4.47 -11.10 1.75
N PRO A 192 -3.13 -10.95 1.61
CA PRO A 192 -2.14 -11.63 2.44
C PRO A 192 -2.19 -11.19 3.92
N GLY A 193 -3.16 -11.73 4.64
CA GLY A 193 -3.36 -11.53 6.08
C GLY A 193 -3.09 -12.79 6.89
N GLY A 194 -2.63 -13.89 6.26
CA GLY A 194 -2.31 -15.12 7.00
C GLY A 194 -1.66 -16.28 6.24
N HIS A 195 -1.84 -16.38 4.91
CA HIS A 195 -1.20 -17.45 4.12
C HIS A 195 0.20 -17.07 3.59
N PHE A 196 0.43 -15.79 3.26
CA PHE A 196 1.74 -15.31 2.78
C PHE A 196 2.82 -15.39 3.88
N TRP A 197 2.47 -14.96 5.10
CA TRP A 197 3.37 -15.02 6.26
C TRP A 197 3.75 -16.46 6.65
N ARG A 198 2.86 -17.44 6.47
CA ARG A 198 3.18 -18.85 6.74
C ARG A 198 4.19 -19.46 5.76
N ARG A 199 4.30 -18.96 4.53
CA ARG A 199 5.30 -19.44 3.57
C ARG A 199 6.63 -18.70 3.66
N THR A 200 6.66 -17.51 4.26
CA THR A 200 7.86 -16.67 4.43
C THR A 200 8.46 -16.71 5.84
N LEU A 201 7.78 -17.34 6.79
CA LEU A 201 8.33 -17.70 8.09
C LEU A 201 8.74 -19.18 8.02
N ALA A 202 9.98 -19.47 8.39
CA ALA A 202 10.45 -20.85 8.54
C ALA A 202 9.51 -21.61 9.49
N PRO A 203 9.33 -22.93 9.29
CA PRO A 203 8.52 -23.74 10.21
C PRO A 203 9.18 -23.72 11.60
N GLY A 204 8.66 -22.89 12.51
CA GLY A 204 9.17 -22.81 13.89
C GLY A 204 8.88 -21.51 14.64
N GLU A 205 8.64 -20.38 13.95
CA GLU A 205 8.39 -19.11 14.65
C GLU A 205 6.89 -18.88 14.90
N SER A 206 6.43 -19.20 16.12
CA SER A 206 5.14 -18.75 16.64
C SER A 206 5.25 -17.28 17.04
N VAL A 207 4.37 -16.44 16.47
CA VAL A 207 4.23 -15.04 16.87
C VAL A 207 3.71 -14.98 18.31
N PRO A 208 4.25 -14.12 19.20
CA PRO A 208 3.69 -13.87 20.53
C PRO A 208 2.28 -13.28 20.50
#